data_AF-A0A6A9SZ85-F1
#
_entry.id   AF-A0A6A9SZ85-F1
#
_cell.length_a   1.000
_cell.length_b   1.000
_cell.length_c   1.000
_cell.angle_alpha   90.00
_cell.angle_beta   90.00
_cell.angle_gamma   90.00
#
_symmetry.space_group_name_H-M   'P 1'
#
loop_
_entity.id
_entity.type
_entity.pdbx_description
1 polymer ?
#
loop_
_entity_poly.entity_id
_entity_poly.type
_entity_poly.pdbx_seq_one_letter_code
_entity_poly.pdbx_strand_id
1 'polypeptide(L)'
;MPPETDENAAVQPIDYPGEPPEPLTDESAIAYLERFEAAYRRNAEIQNAETLVQYSGGVTDTRTYDAPPDAAVVRFRTVYSGTLESGAHYDSPNVYVSYYLDPTTVVRAERAGEAGVDRDALDPDPFESGRVVACFP
;
A
#
# COMPACT_ATOMS: atom_id res chain seq x y z
N MET A 1 20.90 4.85 31.25
CA MET A 1 19.45 4.95 31.03
C MET A 1 19.20 4.47 29.60
N PRO A 2 18.31 3.50 29.36
CA PRO A 2 17.79 3.30 28.02
C PRO A 2 17.07 4.58 27.57
N PRO A 3 17.01 4.90 26.27
CA PRO A 3 16.21 6.02 25.82
C PRO A 3 14.75 5.77 26.20
N GLU A 4 14.12 6.76 26.82
CA GLU A 4 12.67 6.80 26.96
C GLU A 4 12.12 6.94 25.54
N THR A 5 11.75 5.82 24.92
CA THR A 5 10.81 5.85 23.80
C THR A 5 9.56 6.52 24.34
N ASP A 6 9.28 7.73 23.87
CA ASP A 6 8.02 8.42 24.16
C ASP A 6 6.91 7.55 23.58
N GLU A 7 6.30 6.70 24.42
CA GLU A 7 5.34 5.66 24.03
C GLU A 7 4.06 6.26 23.40
N ASN A 8 3.93 7.59 23.44
CA ASN A 8 2.84 8.37 22.85
C ASN A 8 3.29 9.32 21.73
N ALA A 9 4.54 9.21 21.23
CA ALA A 9 4.97 10.03 20.10
C ALA A 9 4.13 9.70 18.85
N ALA A 10 3.65 10.74 18.17
CA ALA A 10 2.88 10.59 16.94
C ALA A 10 3.67 9.81 15.88
N VAL A 11 3.00 8.88 15.22
CA VAL A 11 3.52 8.13 14.07
C VAL A 11 3.86 9.12 12.97
N GLN A 12 5.13 9.09 12.54
CA GLN A 12 5.61 9.96 11.47
C GLN A 12 5.34 9.34 10.09
N PRO A 13 5.16 10.15 9.03
CA PRO A 13 5.09 9.64 7.66
C PRO A 13 6.41 8.98 7.26
N ILE A 14 6.36 8.13 6.23
CA ILE A 14 7.55 7.54 5.62
C ILE A 14 7.65 7.95 4.16
N ASP A 15 8.88 8.06 3.67
CA ASP A 15 9.12 8.40 2.27
C ASP A 15 8.65 7.28 1.33
N TYR A 16 8.06 7.68 0.21
CA TYR A 16 7.79 6.74 -0.88
C TYR A 16 9.12 6.23 -1.46
N PRO A 17 9.17 4.99 -1.97
CA PRO A 17 10.30 4.58 -2.78
C PRO A 17 10.41 5.51 -4.01
N GLY A 18 11.63 5.73 -4.49
CA GLY A 18 11.89 6.54 -5.67
C GLY A 18 11.47 5.86 -6.97
N GLU A 19 12.28 5.99 -8.01
CA GLU A 19 12.01 5.35 -9.30
C GLU A 19 11.92 3.81 -9.18
N PRO A 20 11.08 3.16 -10.02
CA PRO A 20 10.98 1.71 -10.06
C PRO A 20 12.33 1.06 -10.45
N PRO A 21 12.61 -0.16 -9.98
CA PRO A 21 13.85 -0.83 -10.32
C PRO A 21 13.88 -1.25 -11.81
N GLU A 22 15.04 -1.09 -12.43
CA GLU A 22 15.34 -1.65 -13.75
C GLU A 22 16.37 -2.79 -13.61
N PRO A 23 16.08 -4.02 -14.06
CA PRO A 23 14.87 -4.46 -14.76
C PRO A 23 13.66 -4.64 -13.83
N LEU A 24 12.46 -4.44 -14.40
CA LEU A 24 11.19 -4.67 -13.72
C LEU A 24 10.76 -6.14 -13.89
N THR A 25 11.19 -6.99 -12.96
CA THR A 25 10.75 -8.38 -12.86
C THR A 25 9.60 -8.47 -11.85
N ASP A 26 8.85 -9.57 -11.85
CA ASP A 26 7.81 -9.81 -10.84
C ASP A 26 8.35 -9.62 -9.40
N GLU A 27 9.53 -10.16 -9.10
CA GLU A 27 10.13 -10.05 -7.76
C GLU A 27 10.52 -8.60 -7.42
N SER A 28 11.14 -7.86 -8.36
CA SER A 28 11.54 -6.48 -8.10
C SER A 28 10.33 -5.55 -8.03
N ALA A 29 9.30 -5.80 -8.82
CA ALA A 29 8.02 -5.10 -8.79
C ALA A 29 7.27 -5.34 -7.47
N ILE A 30 7.15 -6.59 -7.01
CA ILE A 30 6.54 -6.92 -5.72
C ILE A 30 7.26 -6.18 -4.59
N ALA A 31 8.59 -6.32 -4.50
CA ALA A 31 9.37 -5.70 -3.43
C ALA A 31 9.28 -4.16 -3.45
N TYR A 32 9.22 -3.56 -4.64
CA TYR A 32 8.99 -2.12 -4.79
C TYR A 32 7.59 -1.72 -4.31
N LEU A 33 6.55 -2.41 -4.79
CA LEU A 33 5.16 -2.10 -4.50
C LEU A 33 4.77 -2.38 -3.05
N GLU A 34 5.39 -3.35 -2.37
CA GLU A 34 5.21 -3.56 -0.93
C GLU A 34 5.69 -2.35 -0.12
N ARG A 35 6.85 -1.79 -0.46
CA ARG A 35 7.35 -0.56 0.18
C ARG A 35 6.47 0.62 -0.18
N PHE A 36 6.01 0.69 -1.42
CA PHE A 36 5.10 1.73 -1.88
C PHE A 36 3.76 1.70 -1.13
N GLU A 37 3.09 0.54 -1.01
CA GLU A 37 1.82 0.41 -0.28
C GLU A 37 2.01 0.67 1.22
N ALA A 38 3.12 0.23 1.81
CA ALA A 38 3.43 0.56 3.21
C ALA A 38 3.52 2.09 3.43
N ALA A 39 4.18 2.81 2.52
CA ALA A 39 4.26 4.27 2.56
C ALA A 39 2.89 4.92 2.29
N TYR A 40 2.20 4.46 1.25
CA TYR A 40 0.89 4.97 0.85
C TYR A 40 -0.12 4.88 1.99
N ARG A 41 -0.29 3.67 2.56
CA ARG A 41 -1.27 3.44 3.61
C ARG A 41 -0.93 4.22 4.87
N ARG A 42 0.32 4.12 5.35
CA ARG A 42 0.74 4.84 6.57
C ARG A 42 0.53 6.34 6.43
N ASN A 43 0.94 6.93 5.30
CA ASN A 43 0.81 8.36 5.07
C ASN A 43 -0.66 8.77 4.94
N ALA A 44 -1.50 7.94 4.31
CA ALA A 44 -2.94 8.18 4.22
C ALA A 44 -3.61 8.12 5.60
N GLU A 45 -3.28 7.14 6.45
CA GLU A 45 -3.82 7.06 7.81
C GLU A 45 -3.42 8.26 8.68
N ILE A 46 -2.16 8.72 8.56
CA ILE A 46 -1.70 9.94 9.26
C ILE A 46 -2.48 11.17 8.78
N GLN A 47 -2.75 11.30 7.49
CA GLN A 47 -3.50 12.44 6.95
C GLN A 47 -4.98 12.44 7.37
N ASN A 48 -5.57 11.27 7.59
CA ASN A 48 -6.98 11.13 7.94
C ASN A 48 -7.24 11.11 9.47
N ALA A 49 -6.21 10.85 10.27
CA ALA A 49 -6.31 10.80 11.74
C ALA A 49 -6.08 12.17 12.39
N GLU A 50 -6.73 12.43 13.53
CA GLU A 50 -6.44 13.63 14.35
C GLU A 50 -5.01 13.61 14.89
N THR A 51 -4.59 12.47 15.46
CA THR A 51 -3.19 12.14 15.82
C THR A 51 -3.09 10.63 15.99
N LEU A 52 -2.29 9.98 15.15
CA LEU A 52 -2.04 8.54 15.17
C LEU A 52 -0.80 8.28 16.03
N VAL A 53 -0.91 7.50 17.10
CA VAL A 53 0.21 7.19 18.03
C VAL A 53 0.78 5.78 17.80
N GLN A 54 0.00 4.88 17.20
CA GLN A 54 0.47 3.57 16.77
C GLN A 54 -0.11 3.21 15.40
N TYR A 55 0.67 2.53 14.59
CA TYR A 55 0.28 2.01 13.29
C TYR A 55 0.93 0.65 13.07
N SER A 56 0.14 -0.31 12.62
CA SER A 56 0.62 -1.60 12.13
C SER A 56 -0.08 -1.90 10.81
N GLY A 57 0.65 -2.46 9.85
CA GLY A 57 0.05 -2.83 8.58
C GLY A 57 1.00 -3.64 7.73
N GLY A 58 0.44 -4.41 6.81
CA GLY A 58 1.24 -5.25 5.94
C GLY A 58 0.45 -5.97 4.86
N VAL A 59 1.20 -6.53 3.92
CA VAL A 59 0.69 -7.43 2.88
C VAL A 59 0.55 -8.83 3.48
N THR A 60 -0.59 -9.46 3.19
CA THR A 60 -0.95 -10.81 3.68
C THR A 60 -1.06 -11.83 2.56
N ASP A 61 -1.29 -11.37 1.33
CA ASP A 61 -1.32 -12.18 0.12
C ASP A 61 -0.88 -11.34 -1.08
N THR A 62 -0.19 -11.96 -2.02
CA THR A 62 0.35 -11.32 -3.22
C THR A 62 0.06 -12.19 -4.44
N ARG A 63 -0.40 -11.56 -5.52
CA ARG A 63 -0.64 -12.22 -6.81
C ARG A 63 -0.19 -11.33 -7.96
N THR A 64 0.54 -11.89 -8.90
CA THR A 64 0.92 -11.20 -10.16
C THR A 64 -0.02 -11.57 -11.30
N TYR A 65 -0.08 -10.70 -12.29
CA TYR A 65 -0.87 -10.86 -13.51
C TYR A 65 -0.03 -10.50 -14.72
N ASP A 66 -0.45 -11.00 -15.90
CA ASP A 66 0.18 -10.64 -17.16
C ASP A 66 0.14 -9.12 -17.37
N ALA A 67 1.28 -8.57 -17.76
CA ALA A 67 1.48 -7.14 -17.97
C ALA A 67 2.13 -6.89 -19.34
N PRO A 68 2.02 -5.66 -19.88
CA PRO A 68 2.81 -5.24 -21.03
C PRO A 68 4.33 -5.41 -20.79
N PRO A 69 5.15 -5.45 -21.85
CA PRO A 69 6.60 -5.41 -21.71
C PRO A 69 7.04 -4.23 -20.84
N ASP A 70 8.04 -4.47 -20.00
CA ASP A 70 8.62 -3.49 -19.06
C ASP A 70 7.64 -2.94 -18.02
N ALA A 71 6.48 -3.60 -17.82
CA ALA A 71 5.50 -3.27 -16.81
C ALA A 71 5.21 -4.48 -15.90
N ALA A 72 4.59 -4.22 -14.75
CA ALA A 72 4.14 -5.23 -13.81
C ALA A 72 2.72 -4.93 -13.31
N VAL A 73 1.93 -5.98 -13.15
CA VAL A 73 0.60 -5.89 -12.51
C VAL A 73 0.59 -6.79 -11.29
N VAL A 74 0.38 -6.20 -10.12
CA VAL A 74 0.44 -6.90 -8.83
C VAL A 74 -0.78 -6.57 -8.00
N ARG A 75 -1.44 -7.57 -7.46
CA ARG A 75 -2.47 -7.41 -6.45
C ARG A 75 -1.97 -7.86 -5.09
N PHE A 76 -2.23 -7.04 -4.09
CA PHE A 76 -2.06 -7.34 -2.69
C PHE A 76 -3.40 -7.50 -2.00
N ARG A 77 -3.40 -8.35 -0.98
CA ARG A 77 -4.34 -8.28 0.13
C ARG A 77 -3.62 -7.68 1.33
N THR A 78 -4.13 -6.59 1.87
CA THR A 78 -3.53 -5.90 3.02
C THR A 78 -4.47 -5.86 4.21
N VAL A 79 -3.87 -5.76 5.38
CA VAL A 79 -4.53 -5.46 6.66
C VAL A 79 -3.72 -4.39 7.37
N TYR A 80 -4.40 -3.55 8.13
CA TYR A 80 -3.76 -2.53 8.96
C TYR A 80 -4.61 -2.22 10.18
N SER A 81 -3.97 -1.64 11.19
CA SER A 81 -4.60 -1.19 12.42
C SER A 81 -3.89 0.05 12.93
N GLY A 82 -4.58 0.80 13.79
CA GLY A 82 -4.05 2.02 14.35
C GLY A 82 -4.64 2.35 15.70
N THR A 83 -3.90 3.15 16.45
CA THR A 83 -4.34 3.70 17.74
C THR A 83 -4.20 5.21 17.69
N LEU A 84 -5.27 5.92 18.02
CA LEU A 84 -5.31 7.38 18.09
C LEU A 84 -4.86 7.88 19.46
N GLU A 85 -4.45 9.14 19.55
CA GLU A 85 -4.09 9.80 20.82
C GLU A 85 -5.24 9.75 21.86
N SER A 86 -6.49 9.75 21.39
CA SER A 86 -7.68 9.58 22.25
C SER A 86 -7.77 8.21 22.93
N GLY A 87 -6.90 7.26 22.57
CA GLY A 87 -6.92 5.87 23.01
C GLY A 87 -7.86 4.98 22.17
N ALA A 88 -8.56 5.54 21.19
CA ALA A 88 -9.38 4.76 20.27
C ALA A 88 -8.51 3.87 19.37
N HIS A 89 -8.86 2.59 19.29
CA HIS A 89 -8.19 1.60 18.46
C HIS A 89 -9.10 1.15 17.32
N TYR A 90 -8.53 0.90 16.15
CA TYR A 90 -9.25 0.39 14.99
C TYR A 90 -8.43 -0.66 14.24
N ASP A 91 -9.14 -1.61 13.65
CA ASP A 91 -8.63 -2.61 12.71
C ASP A 91 -9.33 -2.44 11.37
N SER A 92 -8.58 -2.52 10.28
CA SER A 92 -9.13 -2.51 8.94
C SER A 92 -9.80 -3.86 8.63
N PRO A 93 -10.86 -3.87 7.80
CA PRO A 93 -11.19 -5.09 7.06
C PRO A 93 -10.03 -5.46 6.12
N ASN A 94 -10.09 -6.66 5.52
CA ASN A 94 -9.20 -6.97 4.41
C ASN A 94 -9.39 -5.96 3.29
N VAL A 95 -8.29 -5.45 2.75
CA VAL A 95 -8.30 -4.53 1.61
C VAL A 95 -7.57 -5.19 0.45
N TYR A 96 -8.21 -5.20 -0.72
CA TYR A 96 -7.57 -5.64 -1.95
C TYR A 96 -7.10 -4.41 -2.71
N VAL A 97 -5.83 -4.40 -3.06
CA VAL A 97 -5.19 -3.31 -3.79
C VAL A 97 -4.49 -3.90 -4.99
N SER A 98 -4.78 -3.39 -6.17
CA SER A 98 -4.09 -3.77 -7.40
C SER A 98 -3.30 -2.59 -7.94
N TYR A 99 -2.12 -2.90 -8.43
CA TYR A 99 -1.18 -1.96 -8.98
C TYR A 99 -0.87 -2.30 -10.42
N TYR A 100 -0.77 -1.26 -11.24
CA TYR A 100 0.01 -1.27 -12.47
C TYR A 100 1.25 -0.40 -12.24
N LEU A 101 2.41 -0.91 -12.64
CA LEU A 101 3.70 -0.28 -12.48
C LEU A 101 4.45 -0.34 -13.80
N ASP A 102 4.92 0.81 -14.28
CA ASP A 102 5.90 0.91 -15.36
C ASP A 102 7.00 1.93 -14.95
N PRO A 103 8.06 2.13 -15.75
CA PRO A 103 9.14 3.03 -15.38
C PRO A 103 8.70 4.48 -15.13
N THR A 104 7.55 4.88 -15.65
CA THR A 104 7.06 6.27 -15.64
C THR A 104 5.91 6.51 -14.66
N THR A 105 5.16 5.48 -14.27
CA THR A 105 3.97 5.67 -13.42
C THR A 105 3.62 4.48 -12.54
N VAL A 106 2.95 4.80 -11.42
CA VAL A 106 2.27 3.84 -10.56
C VAL A 106 0.77 4.16 -10.57
N VAL A 107 -0.04 3.19 -10.97
CA VAL A 107 -1.51 3.27 -10.93
C VAL A 107 -2.01 2.30 -9.87
N ARG A 108 -2.93 2.76 -9.03
CA ARG A 108 -3.47 2.00 -7.89
C ARG A 108 -4.98 1.98 -7.92
N ALA A 109 -5.56 0.79 -7.83
CA ALA A 109 -6.97 0.58 -7.55
C ALA A 109 -7.15 -0.12 -6.20
N GLU A 110 -8.21 0.23 -5.48
CA GLU A 110 -8.49 -0.30 -4.15
C GLU A 110 -9.96 -0.70 -4.02
N ARG A 111 -10.19 -1.82 -3.31
CA ARG A 111 -11.49 -2.20 -2.79
C ARG A 111 -11.36 -2.66 -1.34
N ALA A 112 -12.09 -2.00 -0.45
CA ALA A 112 -12.17 -2.40 0.95
C ALA A 112 -13.24 -3.48 1.15
N GLY A 113 -12.93 -4.47 1.99
CA GLY A 113 -13.80 -5.60 2.27
C GLY A 113 -13.74 -6.70 1.22
N GLU A 114 -14.18 -7.91 1.60
CA GLU A 114 -14.16 -9.07 0.70
C GLU A 114 -15.40 -9.18 -0.19
N ALA A 115 -16.48 -8.47 0.16
CA ALA A 115 -17.75 -8.60 -0.53
C ALA A 115 -17.62 -8.08 -1.97
N GLY A 116 -17.87 -8.97 -2.94
CA GLY A 116 -17.83 -8.63 -4.36
C GLY A 116 -16.43 -8.49 -4.95
N VAL A 117 -15.37 -8.96 -4.27
CA VAL A 117 -14.06 -9.14 -4.89
C VAL A 117 -14.03 -10.48 -5.62
N ASP A 118 -13.81 -10.45 -6.93
CA ASP A 118 -13.47 -11.66 -7.67
C ASP A 118 -12.00 -12.02 -7.41
N ARG A 119 -11.78 -13.08 -6.62
CA ARG A 119 -10.44 -13.51 -6.24
C ARG A 119 -9.67 -14.14 -7.40
N ASP A 120 -10.35 -14.59 -8.44
CA ASP A 120 -9.76 -15.25 -9.60
C ASP A 120 -9.47 -14.28 -10.76
N ALA A 121 -10.01 -13.07 -10.70
CA ALA A 121 -9.76 -11.98 -11.63
C ALA A 121 -8.85 -10.90 -11.04
N LEU A 122 -8.35 -10.00 -11.90
CA LEU A 122 -7.71 -8.74 -11.51
C LEU A 122 -8.75 -7.78 -10.94
N ASP A 123 -9.19 -8.02 -9.71
CA ASP A 123 -10.16 -7.21 -9.00
C ASP A 123 -9.57 -6.74 -7.66
N PRO A 124 -9.47 -5.41 -7.41
CA PRO A 124 -9.86 -4.32 -8.31
C PRO A 124 -8.95 -4.21 -9.55
N ASP A 125 -9.48 -3.72 -10.68
CA ASP A 125 -8.69 -3.54 -11.89
C ASP A 125 -8.07 -2.12 -11.94
N PRO A 126 -6.73 -1.98 -11.99
CA PRO A 126 -6.04 -0.69 -12.08
C PRO A 126 -6.25 0.01 -13.42
N PHE A 127 -6.57 -0.70 -14.51
CA PHE A 127 -6.87 -0.12 -15.82
C PHE A 127 -8.29 0.43 -15.90
N GLU A 128 -9.24 -0.16 -15.16
CA GLU A 128 -10.64 0.29 -15.17
C GLU A 128 -10.95 1.34 -14.09
N SER A 129 -10.41 1.14 -12.89
CA SER A 129 -10.78 1.90 -11.69
C SER A 129 -9.59 2.55 -10.97
N GLY A 130 -8.39 2.38 -11.52
CA GLY A 130 -7.17 2.87 -10.91
C GLY A 130 -7.01 4.39 -10.98
N ARG A 131 -6.17 4.89 -10.08
CA ARG A 131 -5.73 6.28 -10.05
C ARG A 131 -4.21 6.30 -10.09
N VAL A 132 -3.65 7.24 -10.85
CA VAL A 132 -2.22 7.51 -10.82
C VAL A 132 -1.85 8.02 -9.42
N VAL A 133 -0.93 7.32 -8.74
CA VAL A 133 -0.46 7.66 -7.39
C VAL A 133 1.01 8.08 -7.36
N ALA A 134 1.77 7.83 -8.42
CA ALA A 134 3.09 8.38 -8.63
C ALA A 134 3.43 8.50 -10.12
N CYS A 135 4.27 9.48 -10.45
CA CYS A 135 4.86 9.68 -11.77
C CYS A 135 6.37 9.93 -11.63
N PHE A 136 7.13 9.43 -12.59
CA PHE A 136 8.58 9.55 -12.65
C PHE A 136 9.01 10.26 -13.96
N PRO A 137 10.15 10.96 -13.95
CA PRO A 137 10.62 11.76 -15.08
C PRO A 137 11.05 10.94 -16.31
#